data_AF-A0A0P9F663-F1
#
_entry.id   AF-A0A0P9F663-F1
#
_cell.length_a   1.000
_cell.length_b   1.000
_cell.length_c   1.000
_cell.angle_alpha   90.00
_cell.angle_beta   90.00
_cell.angle_gamma   90.00
#
_symmetry.space_group_name_H-M   'P 1'
#
loop_
_entity.id
_entity.type
_entity.pdbx_description
1 polymer ?
#
loop_
_entity_poly.entity_id
_entity_poly.type
_entity_poly.pdbx_seq_one_letter_code
_entity_poly.pdbx_strand_id
1 'polypeptide(L)'
;MATTTQSLPTPQRIDYASTLDGRSKAVILVGVLLGLLLAALMLAALVAALCGPITRFVEGWQPAYLVGASLLIALEAGVIHMAFRRGAMWFDELVRYLVPELFVMAVLMRVATALARGNLLDQARAWLYDPLSVFDIGFMFALMLGFLVGVFAHAIVSDLLVLEPSDAEANLRVRDDMQHAVTVATQDRHAALRRIGARFVQGGALLLVALAIEAVNIEQISAPGLPPSALSSIAALIYFTCGFLLYSQARLALLRSRWQLDGAHVAAEVPRRWSRVSWLIIGGVLGVCALLPRAYGLGLLGTLQRSIGLLGYGIALVGYALTTLISLLAVLPLLLISWLSGRSATSTAPLDLPQFPPPPDAPPPAVYEPSLGASLIFWTCMALLAIYAVSIVVQRNPALVRALTQRGPIMWLLKRLGWLWRDTRAWAGQAAERARSLLARPVATRQRRIPSLRLGRLA
;
A
#
# COMPACT_ATOMS: atom_id res chain seq x y z
N MET A 1 -10.39 41.22 -63.48
CA MET A 1 -10.76 41.00 -62.07
C MET A 1 -9.54 40.44 -61.36
N ALA A 2 -8.83 41.26 -60.59
CA ALA A 2 -7.65 40.84 -59.83
C ALA A 2 -8.09 40.56 -58.38
N THR A 3 -8.03 39.31 -57.97
CA THR A 3 -8.28 38.87 -56.60
C THR A 3 -7.04 39.13 -55.76
N THR A 4 -7.06 40.20 -54.98
CA THR A 4 -6.02 40.53 -54.01
C THR A 4 -6.16 39.59 -52.81
N THR A 5 -5.35 38.54 -52.76
CA THR A 5 -5.20 37.68 -51.57
C THR A 5 -4.58 38.50 -50.44
N GLN A 6 -5.42 38.98 -49.52
CA GLN A 6 -5.01 39.63 -48.29
C GLN A 6 -4.32 38.58 -47.40
N SER A 7 -3.00 38.71 -47.22
CA SER A 7 -2.25 37.87 -46.28
C SER A 7 -2.74 38.15 -44.87
N LEU A 8 -3.47 37.19 -44.28
CA LEU A 8 -3.85 37.26 -42.87
C LEU A 8 -2.57 37.39 -42.03
N PRO A 9 -2.50 38.37 -41.10
CA PRO A 9 -1.34 38.55 -40.24
C PRO A 9 -1.09 37.25 -39.46
N THR A 10 0.12 36.72 -39.57
CA THR A 10 0.55 35.53 -38.85
C THR A 10 0.31 35.77 -37.37
N PRO A 11 -0.51 34.95 -36.68
CA PRO A 11 -0.81 35.19 -35.27
C PRO A 11 0.50 35.13 -34.49
N GLN A 12 0.96 36.28 -33.98
CA GLN A 12 2.06 36.36 -33.06
C GLN A 12 1.65 35.57 -31.82
N ARG A 13 2.26 34.40 -31.63
CA ARG A 13 2.09 33.56 -30.45
C ARG A 13 2.75 34.28 -29.28
N ILE A 14 1.99 35.13 -28.59
CA ILE A 14 2.47 35.80 -27.39
C ILE A 14 2.72 34.71 -26.34
N ASP A 15 3.99 34.54 -25.99
CA ASP A 15 4.43 33.51 -25.05
C ASP A 15 4.24 33.99 -23.61
N TYR A 16 2.98 34.06 -23.17
CA TYR A 16 2.60 34.47 -21.81
C TYR A 16 3.19 33.54 -20.72
N ALA A 17 3.77 32.40 -21.08
CA ALA A 17 4.42 31.48 -20.15
C ALA A 17 5.69 32.07 -19.50
N SER A 18 6.34 33.05 -20.15
CA SER A 18 7.53 33.73 -19.63
C SER A 18 7.20 34.89 -18.68
N THR A 19 5.98 35.44 -18.73
CA THR A 19 5.60 36.64 -17.95
C THR A 19 4.98 36.34 -16.59
N LEU A 20 4.62 35.07 -16.32
CA LEU A 20 4.18 34.66 -14.98
C LEU A 20 5.38 34.65 -14.02
N ASP A 21 5.42 35.63 -13.13
CA ASP A 21 6.40 35.77 -12.04
C ASP A 21 6.58 34.41 -11.33
N GLY A 22 7.84 33.97 -11.15
CA GLY A 22 8.17 32.67 -10.58
C GLY A 22 7.56 32.44 -9.20
N ARG A 23 7.22 33.52 -8.48
CA ARG A 23 6.48 33.50 -7.21
C ARG A 23 5.09 32.88 -7.34
N SER A 24 4.36 33.17 -8.41
CA SER A 24 3.01 32.66 -8.64
C SER A 24 3.00 31.15 -8.85
N LYS A 25 3.95 30.64 -9.63
CA LYS A 25 4.15 29.19 -9.88
C LYS A 25 4.49 28.46 -8.58
N ALA A 26 5.35 29.05 -7.73
CA ALA A 26 5.71 28.48 -6.44
C ALA A 26 4.50 28.36 -5.49
N VAL A 27 3.64 29.39 -5.43
CA VAL A 27 2.45 29.36 -4.55
C VAL A 27 1.45 28.28 -4.96
N ILE A 28 1.23 28.11 -6.27
CA ILE A 28 0.35 27.06 -6.80
C ILE A 28 0.93 25.68 -6.46
N LEU A 29 2.21 25.46 -6.77
CA LEU A 29 2.89 24.19 -6.48
C LEU A 29 2.83 23.82 -4.99
N VAL A 30 3.04 24.79 -4.09
CA VAL A 30 2.94 24.56 -2.64
C VAL A 30 1.52 24.16 -2.23
N GLY A 31 0.49 24.75 -2.85
CA GLY A 31 -0.91 24.39 -2.61
C GLY A 31 -1.19 22.94 -2.99
N VAL A 32 -0.75 22.49 -4.17
CA VAL A 32 -0.96 21.10 -4.62
C VAL A 32 -0.20 20.12 -3.76
N LEU A 33 1.07 20.40 -3.45
CA LEU A 33 1.89 19.54 -2.60
C LEU A 33 1.27 19.38 -1.20
N LEU A 34 0.70 20.46 -0.66
CA LEU A 34 -0.02 20.40 0.61
C LEU A 34 -1.30 19.58 0.49
N GLY A 35 -2.09 19.76 -0.57
CA GLY A 35 -3.28 18.95 -0.84
C GLY A 35 -2.97 17.46 -0.98
N LEU A 36 -1.88 17.12 -1.68
CA LEU A 36 -1.35 15.76 -1.77
C LEU A 36 -1.00 15.19 -0.40
N LEU A 37 -0.21 15.93 0.39
CA LEU A 37 0.21 15.48 1.71
C LEU A 37 -0.99 15.23 2.63
N LEU A 38 -1.99 16.12 2.61
CA LEU A 38 -3.23 15.97 3.37
C LEU A 38 -4.03 14.74 2.91
N ALA A 39 -4.14 14.51 1.60
CA ALA A 39 -4.82 13.33 1.07
C ALA A 39 -4.11 12.02 1.48
N ALA A 40 -2.77 11.98 1.41
CA ALA A 40 -1.99 10.82 1.79
C ALA A 40 -2.09 10.53 3.30
N LEU A 41 -2.00 11.56 4.15
CA LEU A 41 -2.20 11.43 5.59
C LEU A 41 -3.62 10.97 5.95
N MET A 42 -4.64 11.50 5.25
CA MET A 42 -6.02 11.08 5.42
C MET A 42 -6.20 9.59 5.08
N LEU A 43 -5.65 9.11 3.96
CA LEU A 43 -5.73 7.69 3.59
C LEU A 43 -4.94 6.79 4.54
N ALA A 44 -3.75 7.20 4.97
CA ALA A 44 -2.95 6.45 5.95
C ALA A 44 -3.68 6.35 7.31
N ALA A 45 -4.33 7.43 7.75
CA ALA A 45 -5.16 7.43 8.94
C ALA A 45 -6.37 6.50 8.81
N LEU A 46 -7.02 6.45 7.64
CA LEU A 46 -8.09 5.50 7.38
C LEU A 46 -7.59 4.04 7.49
N VAL A 47 -6.43 3.74 6.91
CA VAL A 47 -5.79 2.42 7.04
C VAL A 47 -5.46 2.10 8.50
N ALA A 48 -4.94 3.06 9.27
CA ALA A 48 -4.64 2.87 10.68
C ALA A 48 -5.88 2.49 11.51
N ALA A 49 -7.02 3.16 11.26
CA ALA A 49 -8.28 2.81 11.90
C ALA A 49 -8.79 1.43 11.49
N LEU A 50 -8.65 1.05 10.21
CA LEU A 50 -9.01 -0.29 9.71
C LEU A 50 -8.13 -1.41 10.29
N CYS A 51 -6.88 -1.10 10.62
CA CYS A 51 -5.96 -2.05 11.26
C CYS A 51 -6.33 -2.30 12.74
N GLY A 52 -7.00 -1.36 13.41
CA GLY A 52 -7.40 -1.48 14.82
C GLY A 52 -8.11 -2.80 15.14
N PRO A 53 -9.24 -3.12 14.47
CA PRO A 53 -9.90 -4.42 14.63
C PRO A 53 -8.99 -5.62 14.42
N ILE A 54 -8.12 -5.60 13.40
CA ILE A 54 -7.24 -6.72 13.03
C ILE A 54 -6.23 -7.01 14.15
N THR A 55 -5.68 -5.96 14.80
CA THR A 55 -4.72 -6.14 15.90
C THR A 55 -5.29 -6.90 17.10
N ARG A 56 -6.62 -6.96 17.24
CA ARG A 56 -7.26 -7.76 18.29
C ARG A 56 -7.37 -9.23 17.96
N PHE A 57 -7.41 -9.58 16.67
CA PHE A 57 -7.49 -10.97 16.23
C PHE A 57 -6.12 -11.60 16.03
N VAL A 58 -5.08 -10.79 15.79
CA VAL A 58 -3.73 -11.25 15.51
C VAL A 58 -2.76 -10.63 16.51
N GLU A 59 -2.53 -11.35 17.61
CA GLU A 59 -1.56 -10.94 18.62
C GLU A 59 -0.15 -10.81 18.01
N GLY A 60 0.59 -9.77 18.42
CA GLY A 60 1.95 -9.49 17.95
C GLY A 60 2.06 -8.81 16.59
N TRP A 61 0.96 -8.62 15.84
CA TRP A 61 0.98 -7.91 14.57
C TRP A 61 1.16 -6.40 14.76
N GLN A 62 2.16 -5.82 14.10
CA GLN A 62 2.48 -4.38 14.21
C GLN A 62 1.88 -3.58 13.03
N PRO A 63 0.75 -2.86 13.21
CA PRO A 63 0.05 -2.18 12.12
C PRO A 63 0.82 -0.98 11.55
N ALA A 64 1.79 -0.44 12.31
CA ALA A 64 2.54 0.76 11.96
C ALA A 64 3.23 0.66 10.59
N TYR A 65 3.77 -0.51 10.23
CA TYR A 65 4.44 -0.71 8.94
C TYR A 65 3.47 -0.65 7.76
N LEU A 66 2.27 -1.21 7.91
CA LEU A 66 1.25 -1.19 6.86
C LEU A 66 0.70 0.22 6.65
N VAL A 67 0.51 0.97 7.74
CA VAL A 67 0.12 2.39 7.70
C VAL A 67 1.21 3.23 7.01
N GLY A 68 2.47 3.03 7.38
CA GLY A 68 3.60 3.72 6.76
C GLY A 68 3.74 3.41 5.27
N ALA A 69 3.61 2.15 4.86
CA ALA A 69 3.64 1.76 3.46
C ALA A 69 2.47 2.37 2.66
N SER A 70 1.27 2.38 3.24
CA SER A 70 0.09 3.02 2.63
C SER A 70 0.27 4.52 2.43
N LEU A 71 0.90 5.20 3.39
CA LEU A 71 1.27 6.62 3.25
C LEU A 71 2.24 6.85 2.08
N LEU A 72 3.28 6.01 1.97
CA LEU A 72 4.26 6.09 0.89
C LEU A 72 3.62 5.85 -0.47
N ILE A 73 2.75 4.84 -0.59
CA ILE A 73 2.01 4.53 -1.82
C ILE A 73 1.11 5.70 -2.21
N ALA A 74 0.38 6.30 -1.27
CA ALA A 74 -0.48 7.45 -1.57
C ALA A 74 0.33 8.68 -2.02
N LEU A 75 1.50 8.93 -1.42
CA LEU A 75 2.41 9.99 -1.83
C LEU A 75 2.99 9.73 -3.23
N GLU A 76 3.47 8.51 -3.48
CA GLU A 76 4.01 8.11 -4.77
C GLU A 76 2.96 8.27 -5.88
N ALA A 77 1.80 7.64 -5.71
CA ALA A 77 0.69 7.71 -6.67
C ALA A 77 0.36 9.17 -7.03
N GLY A 78 0.25 10.05 -6.03
CA GLY A 78 -0.07 11.45 -6.25
C GLY A 78 1.06 12.29 -6.84
N VAL A 79 2.32 12.09 -6.44
CA VAL A 79 3.48 12.74 -7.07
C VAL A 79 3.52 12.40 -8.55
N ILE A 80 3.31 11.13 -8.86
CA ILE A 80 3.41 10.70 -10.22
C ILE A 80 2.24 11.23 -11.06
N HIS A 81 1.02 11.19 -10.52
CA HIS A 81 -0.14 11.79 -11.16
C HIS A 81 0.07 13.28 -11.50
N MET A 82 0.68 14.06 -10.60
CA MET A 82 1.05 15.46 -10.87
C MET A 82 2.07 15.60 -12.01
N ALA A 83 3.06 14.72 -12.08
CA ALA A 83 4.08 14.77 -13.13
C ALA A 83 3.48 14.52 -14.52
N PHE A 84 2.44 13.68 -14.61
CA PHE A 84 1.83 13.24 -15.86
C PHE A 84 0.62 14.03 -16.34
N ARG A 85 0.15 15.05 -15.59
CA ARG A 85 -0.95 15.97 -15.99
C ARG A 85 -0.76 16.61 -17.39
N ARG A 86 0.40 16.49 -18.02
CA ARG A 86 0.75 17.16 -19.29
C ARG A 86 0.26 16.46 -20.57
N GLY A 87 -0.35 15.27 -20.54
CA GLY A 87 -0.87 14.64 -21.75
C GLY A 87 -2.00 13.66 -21.51
N ALA A 88 -3.00 13.65 -22.41
CA ALA A 88 -3.96 12.56 -22.49
C ALA A 88 -3.21 11.31 -22.98
N MET A 89 -2.80 10.46 -22.03
CA MET A 89 -2.01 9.28 -22.34
C MET A 89 -2.87 8.22 -23.04
N TRP A 90 -2.34 7.67 -24.11
CA TRP A 90 -2.92 6.48 -24.74
C TRP A 90 -2.73 5.25 -23.84
N PHE A 91 -3.54 4.22 -24.04
CA PHE A 91 -3.54 3.01 -23.21
C PHE A 91 -2.16 2.34 -23.07
N ASP A 92 -1.34 2.35 -24.13
CA ASP A 92 0.03 1.79 -24.09
C ASP A 92 0.94 2.54 -23.12
N GLU A 93 0.84 3.88 -23.07
CA GLU A 93 1.59 4.69 -22.10
C GLU A 93 1.12 4.43 -20.66
N LEU A 94 -0.19 4.24 -20.48
CA LEU A 94 -0.79 3.92 -19.18
C LEU A 94 -0.33 2.56 -18.66
N VAL A 95 -0.31 1.51 -19.48
CA VAL A 95 0.18 0.17 -19.06
C VAL A 95 1.66 0.22 -18.72
N ARG A 96 2.48 0.87 -19.55
CA ARG A 96 3.90 1.08 -19.27
C ARG A 96 4.12 1.85 -17.98
N TYR A 97 3.15 2.62 -17.53
CA TYR A 97 3.20 3.38 -16.30
C TYR A 97 2.70 2.61 -15.08
N LEU A 98 1.62 1.85 -15.24
CA LEU A 98 1.02 1.07 -14.17
C LEU A 98 1.92 -0.08 -13.70
N VAL A 99 2.67 -0.72 -14.60
CA VAL A 99 3.51 -1.89 -14.25
C VAL A 99 4.58 -1.56 -13.20
N PRO A 100 5.44 -0.52 -13.37
CA PRO A 100 6.39 -0.14 -12.34
C PRO A 100 5.74 0.30 -11.02
N GLU A 101 4.63 1.03 -11.08
CA GLU A 101 3.91 1.50 -9.89
C GLU A 101 3.35 0.32 -9.07
N LEU A 102 2.68 -0.63 -9.73
CA LEU A 102 2.19 -1.85 -9.09
C LEU A 102 3.34 -2.68 -8.51
N PHE A 103 4.48 -2.73 -9.18
CA PHE A 103 5.66 -3.44 -8.68
C PHE A 103 6.23 -2.78 -7.42
N VAL A 104 6.42 -1.45 -7.41
CA VAL A 104 6.90 -0.71 -6.23
C VAL A 104 5.94 -0.89 -5.06
N MET A 105 4.64 -0.76 -5.31
CA MET A 105 3.58 -1.01 -4.34
C MET A 105 3.65 -2.43 -3.77
N ALA A 106 3.81 -3.45 -4.61
CA ALA A 106 3.91 -4.84 -4.17
C ALA A 106 5.15 -5.07 -3.31
N VAL A 107 6.29 -4.51 -3.68
CA VAL A 107 7.52 -4.58 -2.88
C VAL A 107 7.34 -3.88 -1.54
N LEU A 108 6.78 -2.67 -1.51
CA LEU A 108 6.50 -1.93 -0.28
C LEU A 108 5.56 -2.71 0.65
N MET A 109 4.48 -3.28 0.11
CA MET A 109 3.55 -4.10 0.90
C MET A 109 4.16 -5.40 1.38
N ARG A 110 5.06 -6.02 0.60
CA ARG A 110 5.78 -7.21 1.07
C ARG A 110 6.73 -6.89 2.21
N VAL A 111 7.48 -5.80 2.09
CA VAL A 111 8.38 -5.34 3.16
C VAL A 111 7.58 -4.98 4.42
N ALA A 112 6.45 -4.28 4.27
CA ALA A 112 5.60 -3.90 5.39
C ALA A 112 5.02 -5.11 6.13
N THR A 113 4.52 -6.10 5.40
CA THR A 113 3.96 -7.33 5.99
C THR A 113 5.03 -8.20 6.65
N ALA A 114 6.22 -8.29 6.05
CA ALA A 114 7.35 -9.00 6.64
C ALA A 114 7.82 -8.34 7.95
N LEU A 115 7.94 -7.00 7.97
CA LEU A 115 8.28 -6.24 9.17
C LEU A 115 7.19 -6.35 10.25
N ALA A 116 5.92 -6.35 9.86
CA ALA A 116 4.80 -6.44 10.79
C ALA A 116 4.70 -7.77 11.54
N ARG A 117 5.27 -8.85 11.01
CA ARG A 117 5.37 -10.17 11.67
C ARG A 117 6.64 -10.37 12.51
N GLY A 118 7.68 -9.57 12.28
CA GLY A 118 9.00 -9.78 12.91
C GLY A 118 9.79 -10.95 12.30
N ASN A 119 11.00 -11.23 12.81
CA ASN A 119 11.86 -12.35 12.36
C ASN A 119 12.08 -12.41 10.82
N LEU A 120 12.53 -11.31 10.22
CA LEU A 120 12.79 -11.21 8.78
C LEU A 120 13.71 -12.31 8.24
N LEU A 121 14.67 -12.75 9.05
CA LEU A 121 15.67 -13.75 8.64
C LEU A 121 15.05 -15.14 8.47
N ASP A 122 14.13 -15.53 9.34
CA ASP A 122 13.42 -16.81 9.24
C ASP A 122 12.43 -16.78 8.07
N GLN A 123 11.75 -15.65 7.86
CA GLN A 123 10.90 -15.46 6.69
C GLN A 123 11.72 -15.52 5.39
N ALA A 124 12.86 -14.84 5.32
CA ALA A 124 13.73 -14.87 4.14
C ALA A 124 14.26 -16.28 3.84
N ARG A 125 14.59 -17.06 4.88
CA ARG A 125 14.95 -18.48 4.75
C ARG A 125 13.77 -19.29 4.20
N ALA A 126 12.57 -19.09 4.73
CA ALA A 126 11.37 -19.76 4.24
C ALA A 126 11.12 -19.45 2.76
N TRP A 127 11.27 -18.20 2.33
CA TRP A 127 11.10 -17.81 0.92
C TRP A 127 12.17 -18.40 -0.01
N LEU A 128 13.38 -18.62 0.52
CA LEU A 128 14.46 -19.25 -0.25
C LEU A 128 14.16 -20.74 -0.51
N TYR A 129 13.53 -21.44 0.43
CA TYR A 129 13.19 -22.86 0.29
C TYR A 129 11.83 -23.08 -0.38
N ASP A 130 10.87 -22.20 -0.13
CA ASP A 130 9.54 -22.21 -0.73
C ASP A 130 9.20 -20.80 -1.27
N PRO A 131 9.46 -20.52 -2.56
CA PRO A 131 9.20 -19.20 -3.14
C PRO A 131 7.70 -18.81 -3.13
N LEU A 132 6.79 -19.78 -3.11
CA LEU A 132 5.36 -19.50 -3.09
C LEU A 132 4.88 -19.02 -1.71
N SER A 133 5.63 -19.31 -0.65
CA SER A 133 5.39 -18.75 0.69
C SER A 133 5.53 -17.22 0.75
N VAL A 134 6.08 -16.58 -0.30
CA VAL A 134 6.03 -15.13 -0.47
C VAL A 134 4.59 -14.63 -0.62
N PHE A 135 3.70 -15.44 -1.21
CA PHE A 135 2.31 -15.11 -1.51
C PHE A 135 1.34 -15.58 -0.43
N ASP A 136 1.58 -15.16 0.81
CA ASP A 136 0.67 -15.46 1.90
C ASP A 136 -0.60 -14.57 1.91
N ILE A 137 -1.63 -15.01 2.65
CA ILE A 137 -2.93 -14.32 2.73
C ILE A 137 -2.77 -12.88 3.27
N GLY A 138 -1.87 -12.66 4.22
CA GLY A 138 -1.62 -11.32 4.79
C GLY A 138 -1.01 -10.38 3.75
N PHE A 139 -0.11 -10.87 2.91
CA PHE A 139 0.45 -10.14 1.78
C PHE A 139 -0.61 -9.84 0.72
N MET A 140 -1.48 -10.79 0.37
CA MET A 140 -2.59 -10.54 -0.55
C MET A 140 -3.54 -9.45 -0.04
N PHE A 141 -3.88 -9.49 1.25
CA PHE A 141 -4.69 -8.45 1.89
C PHE A 141 -4.01 -7.09 1.87
N ALA A 142 -2.72 -7.03 2.25
CA ALA A 142 -1.94 -5.79 2.20
C ALA A 142 -1.80 -5.23 0.77
N LEU A 143 -1.63 -6.09 -0.23
CA LEU A 143 -1.55 -5.73 -1.63
C LEU A 143 -2.87 -5.13 -2.12
N MET A 144 -4.00 -5.78 -1.80
CA MET A 144 -5.34 -5.27 -2.13
C MET A 144 -5.61 -3.92 -1.46
N LEU A 145 -5.25 -3.79 -0.19
CA LEU A 145 -5.39 -2.54 0.54
C LEU A 145 -4.50 -1.43 -0.06
N GLY A 146 -3.26 -1.75 -0.40
CA GLY A 146 -2.33 -0.84 -1.06
C GLY A 146 -2.84 -0.37 -2.41
N PHE A 147 -3.38 -1.29 -3.21
CA PHE A 147 -3.99 -0.97 -4.50
C PHE A 147 -5.18 -0.03 -4.32
N LEU A 148 -6.06 -0.30 -3.35
CA LEU A 148 -7.20 0.55 -3.06
C LEU A 148 -6.76 1.96 -2.63
N VAL A 149 -5.75 2.06 -1.75
CA VAL A 149 -5.15 3.33 -1.34
C VAL A 149 -4.57 4.08 -2.54
N GLY A 150 -3.85 3.40 -3.43
CA GLY A 150 -3.30 4.00 -4.65
C GLY A 150 -4.40 4.55 -5.57
N VAL A 151 -5.46 3.78 -5.81
CA VAL A 151 -6.62 4.21 -6.61
C VAL A 151 -7.30 5.44 -6.00
N PHE A 152 -7.53 5.46 -4.69
CA PHE A 152 -8.12 6.61 -4.01
C PHE A 152 -7.21 7.84 -4.04
N ALA A 153 -5.88 7.65 -3.88
CA ALA A 153 -4.91 8.73 -3.99
C ALA A 153 -4.94 9.35 -5.40
N HIS A 154 -4.91 8.54 -6.45
CA HIS A 154 -5.07 9.00 -7.84
C HIS A 154 -6.38 9.77 -8.04
N ALA A 155 -7.49 9.24 -7.54
CA ALA A 155 -8.79 9.87 -7.70
C ALA A 155 -8.89 11.22 -6.99
N ILE A 156 -8.35 11.34 -5.77
CA ILE A 156 -8.35 12.61 -5.01
C ILE A 156 -7.44 13.63 -5.69
N VAL A 157 -6.24 13.22 -6.10
CA VAL A 157 -5.27 14.12 -6.75
C VAL A 157 -5.79 14.57 -8.11
N SER A 158 -6.39 13.69 -8.90
CA SER A 158 -7.06 14.05 -10.16
C SER A 158 -8.12 15.14 -9.92
N ASP A 159 -8.97 14.99 -8.90
CA ASP A 159 -9.99 16.00 -8.61
C ASP A 159 -9.39 17.32 -8.08
N LEU A 160 -8.32 17.26 -7.29
CA LEU A 160 -7.58 18.46 -6.86
C LEU A 160 -7.01 19.23 -8.06
N LEU A 161 -6.47 18.51 -9.05
CA LEU A 161 -5.89 19.12 -10.24
C LEU A 161 -6.97 19.73 -11.15
N VAL A 162 -8.17 19.15 -11.23
CA VAL A 162 -9.31 19.74 -11.95
C VAL A 162 -9.74 21.08 -11.32
N LEU A 163 -9.64 21.20 -9.99
CA LEU A 163 -9.95 22.44 -9.28
C LEU A 163 -8.95 23.56 -9.54
N GLU A 164 -7.73 23.23 -9.96
CA GLU A 164 -6.75 24.25 -10.27
C GLU A 164 -7.06 24.98 -11.58
N PRO A 165 -6.98 26.33 -11.59
CA PRO A 165 -7.09 27.09 -12.81
C PRO A 165 -5.90 26.77 -13.74
N SER A 166 -6.20 26.34 -14.96
CA SER A 166 -5.19 26.11 -16.00
C SER A 166 -4.91 27.42 -16.73
N ASP A 167 -3.63 27.71 -17.01
CA ASP A 167 -3.23 28.87 -17.82
C ASP A 167 -3.90 28.88 -19.21
N ALA A 168 -4.24 27.70 -19.73
CA ALA A 168 -4.96 27.57 -20.99
C ALA A 168 -6.35 28.23 -20.92
N GLU A 169 -7.06 28.12 -19.80
CA GLU A 169 -8.40 28.68 -19.65
C GLU A 169 -8.39 30.20 -19.55
N ALA A 170 -7.33 30.79 -19.01
CA ALA A 170 -7.15 32.24 -19.04
C ALA A 170 -7.10 32.78 -20.47
N ASN A 171 -6.47 32.04 -21.39
CA ASN A 171 -6.40 32.40 -22.81
C ASN A 171 -7.74 32.21 -23.55
N LEU A 172 -8.56 31.24 -23.13
CA LEU A 172 -9.87 30.99 -23.77
C LEU A 172 -10.83 32.17 -23.63
N ARG A 173 -10.68 32.98 -22.59
CA ARG A 173 -11.53 34.17 -22.33
C ARG A 173 -11.46 35.25 -23.39
N VAL A 174 -10.34 35.36 -24.09
CA VAL A 174 -10.12 36.40 -25.09
C VAL A 174 -10.97 36.13 -26.35
N ARG A 175 -11.51 34.91 -26.49
CA ARG A 175 -12.38 34.52 -27.59
C ARG A 175 -13.81 34.37 -27.10
N ASP A 176 -14.70 35.27 -27.53
CA ASP A 176 -16.13 35.23 -27.19
C ASP A 176 -16.80 33.89 -27.57
N ASP A 177 -16.30 33.22 -28.61
CA ASP A 177 -16.80 31.91 -29.06
C ASP A 177 -16.62 30.77 -28.05
N MET A 178 -15.80 30.96 -27.00
CA MET A 178 -15.42 29.91 -26.04
C MET A 178 -16.18 29.97 -24.71
N GLN A 179 -17.21 30.81 -24.58
CA GLN A 179 -18.01 30.91 -23.35
C GLN A 179 -18.59 29.56 -22.92
N HIS A 180 -19.01 28.71 -23.87
CA HIS A 180 -19.51 27.38 -23.57
C HIS A 180 -18.45 26.51 -22.88
N ALA A 181 -17.20 26.52 -23.34
CA ALA A 181 -16.10 25.76 -22.74
C ALA A 181 -15.82 26.20 -21.29
N VAL A 182 -15.92 27.51 -21.00
CA VAL A 182 -15.76 28.04 -19.62
C VAL A 182 -16.89 27.56 -18.70
N THR A 183 -18.12 27.51 -19.19
CA THR A 183 -19.25 26.99 -18.39
C THR A 183 -19.09 25.51 -18.06
N VAL A 184 -18.69 24.69 -19.04
CA VAL A 184 -18.41 23.26 -18.84
C VAL A 184 -17.28 23.06 -17.82
N ALA A 185 -16.16 23.79 -17.96
CA ALA A 185 -15.05 23.71 -17.00
C ALA A 185 -15.47 24.10 -15.57
N THR A 186 -16.38 25.07 -15.42
CA THR A 186 -16.90 25.46 -14.11
C THR A 186 -17.79 24.36 -13.50
N GLN A 187 -18.63 23.72 -14.31
CA GLN A 187 -19.45 22.58 -13.87
C GLN A 187 -18.57 21.41 -13.42
N ASP A 188 -17.51 21.09 -14.17
CA ASP A 188 -16.58 20.02 -13.85
C ASP A 188 -15.87 20.24 -12.51
N ARG A 189 -15.50 21.49 -12.19
CA ARG A 189 -14.91 21.85 -10.89
C ARG A 189 -15.88 21.64 -9.73
N HIS A 190 -17.15 22.00 -9.89
CA HIS A 190 -18.16 21.73 -8.88
C HIS A 190 -18.38 20.23 -8.67
N ALA A 191 -18.37 19.46 -9.75
CA ALA A 191 -18.44 18.00 -9.68
C ALA A 191 -17.21 17.43 -8.95
N ALA A 192 -16.00 17.92 -9.25
CA ALA A 192 -14.77 17.51 -8.56
C ALA A 192 -14.82 17.80 -7.06
N LEU A 193 -15.25 19.00 -6.65
CA LEU A 193 -15.40 19.33 -5.23
C LEU A 193 -16.41 18.41 -4.53
N ARG A 194 -17.54 18.11 -5.18
CA ARG A 194 -18.54 17.16 -4.67
C ARG A 194 -17.97 15.75 -4.54
N ARG A 195 -17.17 15.28 -5.51
CA ARG A 195 -16.52 13.97 -5.44
C ARG A 195 -15.50 13.89 -4.29
N ILE A 196 -14.70 14.93 -4.07
CA ILE A 196 -13.80 15.01 -2.91
C ILE A 196 -14.60 14.92 -1.60
N GLY A 197 -15.66 15.72 -1.47
CA GLY A 197 -16.54 15.68 -0.31
C GLY A 197 -17.20 14.31 -0.09
N ALA A 198 -17.69 13.68 -1.16
CA ALA A 198 -18.29 12.34 -1.09
C ALA A 198 -17.30 11.27 -0.63
N ARG A 199 -16.06 11.28 -1.16
CA ARG A 199 -15.01 10.33 -0.73
C ARG A 199 -14.60 10.54 0.72
N PHE A 200 -14.53 11.79 1.18
CA PHE A 200 -14.30 12.12 2.59
C PHE A 200 -15.43 11.57 3.49
N VAL A 201 -16.69 11.74 3.10
CA VAL A 201 -17.83 11.21 3.87
C VAL A 201 -17.83 9.68 3.85
N GLN A 202 -17.58 9.04 2.70
CA GLN A 202 -17.51 7.58 2.58
C GLN A 202 -16.38 6.99 3.42
N GLY A 203 -15.18 7.57 3.37
CA GLY A 203 -14.07 7.13 4.20
C GLY A 203 -14.32 7.39 5.69
N GLY A 204 -15.00 8.49 6.04
CA GLY A 204 -15.44 8.75 7.41
C GLY A 204 -16.45 7.72 7.92
N ALA A 205 -17.40 7.31 7.07
CA ALA A 205 -18.33 6.24 7.40
C ALA A 205 -17.60 4.89 7.59
N LEU A 206 -16.65 4.56 6.70
CA LEU A 206 -15.82 3.36 6.83
C LEU A 206 -14.98 3.38 8.12
N LEU A 207 -14.43 4.54 8.47
CA LEU A 207 -13.69 4.74 9.72
C LEU A 207 -14.58 4.55 10.95
N LEU A 208 -15.82 5.06 10.94
CA LEU A 208 -16.78 4.84 12.02
C LEU A 208 -17.15 3.36 12.16
N VAL A 209 -17.31 2.64 11.04
CA VAL A 209 -17.53 1.18 11.07
C VAL A 209 -16.33 0.45 11.66
N ALA A 210 -15.11 0.82 11.27
CA ALA A 210 -13.89 0.23 11.82
C ALA A 210 -13.78 0.45 13.34
N LEU A 211 -14.02 1.67 13.81
CA LEU A 211 -14.05 2.00 15.23
C LEU A 211 -15.17 1.27 15.97
N ALA A 212 -16.33 1.10 15.34
CA ALA A 212 -17.45 0.37 15.94
C ALA A 212 -17.12 -1.12 16.10
N ILE A 213 -16.53 -1.76 15.08
CA ILE A 213 -16.05 -3.14 15.15
C ILE A 213 -14.99 -3.27 16.27
N GLU A 214 -14.08 -2.31 16.36
CA GLU A 214 -13.09 -2.27 17.44
C GLU A 214 -13.74 -2.05 18.81
N ALA A 215 -14.87 -1.37 18.93
CA ALA A 215 -15.53 -1.20 20.23
C ALA A 215 -16.24 -2.48 20.74
N VAL A 216 -16.54 -3.44 19.85
CA VAL A 216 -17.25 -4.67 20.21
C VAL A 216 -16.37 -5.59 21.06
N ASN A 217 -16.92 -6.05 22.19
CA ASN A 217 -16.33 -7.12 23.00
C ASN A 217 -16.78 -8.48 22.45
N ILE A 218 -15.86 -9.21 21.83
CA ILE A 218 -16.15 -10.50 21.21
C ILE A 218 -16.15 -11.62 22.26
N GLU A 219 -15.42 -11.44 23.37
CA GLU A 219 -15.35 -12.44 24.44
C GLU A 219 -16.66 -12.52 25.23
N GLN A 220 -17.34 -11.38 25.42
CA GLN A 220 -18.60 -11.30 26.17
C GLN A 220 -19.56 -10.33 25.49
N ILE A 221 -20.55 -10.88 24.78
CA ILE A 221 -21.55 -10.12 24.00
C ILE A 221 -22.35 -9.13 24.88
N SER A 222 -22.52 -9.44 26.17
CA SER A 222 -23.23 -8.57 27.12
C SER A 222 -22.32 -7.63 27.92
N ALA A 223 -21.00 -7.73 27.77
CA ALA A 223 -20.07 -6.88 28.49
C ALA A 223 -20.02 -5.46 27.92
N PRO A 224 -19.59 -4.47 28.72
CA PRO A 224 -19.29 -3.14 28.21
C PRO A 224 -18.31 -3.19 27.03
N GLY A 225 -18.48 -2.30 26.06
CA GLY A 225 -17.55 -2.17 24.94
C GLY A 225 -16.13 -1.88 25.40
N LEU A 226 -15.16 -2.46 24.71
CA LEU A 226 -13.75 -2.11 24.97
C LEU A 226 -13.47 -0.72 24.40
N PRO A 227 -12.69 0.12 25.12
CA PRO A 227 -12.26 1.39 24.56
C PRO A 227 -11.48 1.15 23.26
N PRO A 228 -11.69 1.99 22.22
CA PRO A 228 -10.89 1.92 21.01
C PRO A 228 -9.43 2.17 21.35
N SER A 229 -8.51 1.55 20.61
CA SER A 229 -7.08 1.75 20.79
C SER A 229 -6.71 3.22 20.59
N ALA A 230 -5.63 3.64 21.27
CA ALA A 230 -5.08 4.97 21.12
C ALA A 230 -4.71 5.26 19.64
N LEU A 231 -4.20 4.25 18.93
CA LEU A 231 -3.86 4.33 17.51
C LEU A 231 -5.10 4.72 16.68
N SER A 232 -6.20 3.98 16.80
CA SER A 232 -7.43 4.23 16.04
C SER A 232 -8.07 5.58 16.40
N SER A 233 -7.99 5.98 17.67
CA SER A 233 -8.49 7.29 18.12
C SER A 233 -7.69 8.46 17.53
N ILE A 234 -6.35 8.36 17.54
CA ILE A 234 -5.46 9.35 16.91
C ILE A 234 -5.66 9.35 15.40
N ALA A 235 -5.81 8.17 14.79
CA ALA A 235 -6.08 8.03 13.37
C ALA A 235 -7.40 8.71 12.97
N ALA A 236 -8.48 8.51 13.73
CA ALA A 236 -9.74 9.21 13.51
C ALA A 236 -9.57 10.74 13.54
N LEU A 237 -8.83 11.25 14.52
CA LEU A 237 -8.55 12.67 14.64
C LEU A 237 -7.78 13.21 13.43
N ILE A 238 -6.72 12.52 13.02
CA ILE A 238 -5.90 12.87 11.85
C ILE A 238 -6.76 12.83 10.58
N TYR A 239 -7.60 11.80 10.42
CA TYR A 239 -8.49 11.63 9.28
C TYR A 239 -9.43 12.84 9.12
N PHE A 240 -10.18 13.19 10.16
CA PHE A 240 -11.11 14.32 10.10
C PHE A 240 -10.38 15.64 9.91
N THR A 241 -9.26 15.87 10.61
CA THR A 241 -8.44 17.07 10.46
C THR A 241 -7.96 17.24 9.02
N CYS A 242 -7.34 16.20 8.46
CA CYS A 242 -6.83 16.24 7.10
C CYS A 242 -7.96 16.38 6.07
N GLY A 243 -9.08 15.69 6.25
CA GLY A 243 -10.23 15.77 5.36
C GLY A 243 -10.89 17.15 5.34
N PHE A 244 -11.08 17.79 6.50
CA PHE A 244 -11.61 19.16 6.56
C PHE A 244 -10.64 20.18 5.96
N LEU A 245 -9.33 20.04 6.20
CA LEU A 245 -8.32 20.90 5.58
C LEU A 245 -8.27 20.72 4.07
N LEU A 246 -8.30 19.47 3.59
CA LEU A 246 -8.34 19.12 2.17
C LEU A 246 -9.57 19.74 1.50
N TYR A 247 -10.75 19.58 2.11
CA TYR A 247 -11.99 20.17 1.61
C TYR A 247 -11.95 21.70 1.61
N SER A 248 -11.40 22.31 2.66
CA SER A 248 -11.21 23.77 2.75
C SER A 248 -10.30 24.29 1.63
N GLN A 249 -9.21 23.58 1.33
CA GLN A 249 -8.29 23.92 0.24
C GLN A 249 -8.94 23.74 -1.13
N ALA A 250 -9.69 22.66 -1.33
CA ALA A 250 -10.45 22.42 -2.55
C ALA A 250 -11.48 23.54 -2.80
N ARG A 251 -12.18 24.00 -1.74
CA ARG A 251 -13.11 25.12 -1.82
C ARG A 251 -12.40 26.44 -2.12
N LEU A 252 -11.23 26.69 -1.52
CA LEU A 252 -10.42 27.86 -1.83
C LEU A 252 -9.96 27.85 -3.30
N ALA A 253 -9.53 26.71 -3.83
CA ALA A 253 -9.13 26.57 -5.22
C ALA A 253 -10.29 26.93 -6.18
N LEU A 254 -11.49 26.44 -5.87
CA LEU A 254 -12.72 26.78 -6.61
C LEU A 254 -13.07 28.29 -6.52
N LEU A 255 -12.95 28.91 -5.34
CA LEU A 255 -13.19 30.35 -5.19
C LEU A 255 -12.16 31.17 -5.97
N ARG A 256 -10.90 30.75 -5.93
CA ARG A 256 -9.82 31.39 -6.69
C ARG A 256 -10.05 31.29 -8.19
N SER A 257 -10.47 30.13 -8.68
CA SER A 257 -10.81 29.98 -10.10
C SER A 257 -11.95 30.92 -10.48
N ARG A 258 -12.99 31.04 -9.65
CA ARG A 258 -14.09 32.00 -9.87
C ARG A 258 -13.64 33.45 -9.85
N TRP A 259 -12.83 33.88 -8.88
CA TRP A 259 -12.31 35.24 -8.85
C TRP A 259 -11.44 35.58 -10.07
N GLN A 260 -10.63 34.62 -10.53
CA GLN A 260 -9.91 34.77 -11.79
C GLN A 260 -10.87 34.83 -12.98
N LEU A 261 -11.99 34.09 -12.92
CA LEU A 261 -13.08 34.22 -13.88
C LEU A 261 -13.80 35.59 -13.80
N ASP A 262 -13.80 36.26 -12.66
CA ASP A 262 -14.42 37.59 -12.56
C ASP A 262 -13.42 38.72 -12.89
N GLY A 263 -12.17 38.38 -13.25
CA GLY A 263 -11.10 39.37 -13.47
C GLY A 263 -10.63 40.03 -12.17
N ALA A 264 -11.02 39.49 -11.01
CA ALA A 264 -10.67 40.01 -9.71
C ALA A 264 -9.21 39.67 -9.38
N HIS A 265 -8.44 40.71 -9.00
CA HIS A 265 -7.06 40.55 -8.57
C HIS A 265 -7.03 40.11 -7.10
N VAL A 266 -6.75 38.83 -6.87
CA VAL A 266 -6.68 38.26 -5.52
C VAL A 266 -5.28 38.47 -4.94
N ALA A 267 -5.20 39.14 -3.79
CA ALA A 267 -3.93 39.37 -3.11
C ALA A 267 -3.24 38.04 -2.70
N ALA A 268 -1.91 37.97 -2.83
CA ALA A 268 -1.14 36.75 -2.59
C ALA A 268 -1.18 36.27 -1.12
N GLU A 269 -1.59 37.14 -0.18
CA GLU A 269 -1.75 36.81 1.23
C GLU A 269 -3.02 36.01 1.53
N VAL A 270 -4.03 36.06 0.66
CA VAL A 270 -5.34 35.42 0.91
C VAL A 270 -5.19 33.91 1.16
N PRO A 271 -4.48 33.12 0.32
CA PRO A 271 -4.31 31.68 0.57
C PRO A 271 -3.58 31.37 1.88
N ARG A 272 -2.57 32.18 2.23
CA ARG A 272 -1.80 32.01 3.48
C ARG A 272 -2.62 32.31 4.71
N ARG A 273 -3.50 33.32 4.65
CA ARG A 273 -4.44 33.64 5.74
C ARG A 273 -5.52 32.58 5.84
N TRP A 274 -6.07 32.13 4.71
CA TRP A 274 -7.09 31.09 4.66
C TRP A 274 -6.64 29.78 5.31
N SER A 275 -5.43 29.32 4.99
CA SER A 275 -4.85 28.10 5.58
C SER A 275 -4.68 28.26 7.11
N ARG A 276 -4.11 29.38 7.57
CA ARG A 276 -3.96 29.65 9.01
C ARG A 276 -5.29 29.70 9.75
N VAL A 277 -6.28 30.40 9.19
CA VAL A 277 -7.63 30.49 9.79
C VAL A 277 -8.31 29.12 9.80
N SER A 278 -8.16 28.32 8.73
CA SER A 278 -8.70 26.95 8.70
C SER A 278 -8.09 26.08 9.79
N TRP A 279 -6.75 26.13 9.96
CA TRP A 279 -6.05 25.43 11.04
C TRP A 279 -6.50 25.89 12.43
N LEU A 280 -6.67 27.19 12.64
CA LEU A 280 -7.14 27.73 13.92
C LEU A 280 -8.57 27.32 14.24
N ILE A 281 -9.47 27.36 13.26
CA ILE A 281 -10.87 26.95 13.44
C ILE A 281 -10.94 25.45 13.75
N ILE A 282 -10.29 24.61 12.93
CA ILE A 282 -10.30 23.16 13.14
C ILE A 282 -9.64 22.81 14.46
N GLY A 283 -8.47 23.37 14.75
CA GLY A 283 -7.77 23.18 16.04
C GLY A 283 -8.60 23.65 17.23
N GLY A 284 -9.33 24.77 17.09
CA GLY A 284 -10.25 25.28 18.10
C GLY A 284 -11.42 24.33 18.35
N VAL A 285 -12.07 23.83 17.30
CA VAL A 285 -13.14 22.83 17.41
C VAL A 285 -12.63 21.55 18.07
N LEU A 286 -11.46 21.06 17.68
CA LEU A 286 -10.83 19.89 18.31
C LEU A 286 -10.49 20.14 19.78
N GLY A 287 -10.00 21.33 20.12
CA GLY A 287 -9.74 21.74 21.49
C GLY A 287 -11.02 21.76 22.34
N VAL A 288 -12.12 22.31 21.79
CA VAL A 288 -13.43 22.27 22.44
C VAL A 288 -13.91 20.83 22.61
N CYS A 289 -13.83 20.00 21.56
CA CYS A 289 -14.19 18.58 21.63
C CYS A 289 -13.36 17.80 22.67
N ALA A 290 -12.09 18.15 22.87
CA ALA A 290 -11.25 17.55 23.89
C ALA A 290 -11.66 17.94 25.32
N LEU A 291 -12.23 19.15 25.49
CA LEU A 291 -12.76 19.65 26.76
C LEU A 291 -14.17 19.13 27.06
N LEU A 292 -14.93 18.66 26.06
CA LEU A 292 -16.25 18.10 26.30
C LEU A 292 -16.14 16.85 27.21
N PRO A 293 -16.95 16.75 28.29
CA PRO A 293 -16.99 15.57 29.13
C PRO A 293 -17.39 14.35 28.30
N ARG A 294 -16.46 13.40 28.14
CA ARG A 294 -16.67 12.17 27.36
C ARG A 294 -17.81 11.29 27.91
N ALA A 295 -18.26 11.55 29.13
CA ALA A 295 -19.36 10.84 29.78
C ALA A 295 -20.74 11.13 29.16
N TYR A 296 -20.97 12.29 28.53
CA TYR A 296 -22.29 12.66 28.00
C TYR A 296 -22.73 11.83 26.78
N GLY A 297 -21.78 11.18 26.08
CA GLY A 297 -22.06 10.35 24.91
C GLY A 297 -22.47 8.91 25.21
N LEU A 298 -22.38 8.44 26.46
CA LEU A 298 -22.56 7.02 26.81
C LEU A 298 -23.95 6.48 26.46
N GLY A 299 -24.99 7.32 26.46
CA GLY A 299 -26.35 6.92 26.09
C GLY A 299 -26.51 6.62 24.59
N LEU A 300 -26.10 7.54 23.73
CA LEU A 300 -26.28 7.40 22.27
C LEU A 300 -25.24 6.48 21.64
N LEU A 301 -23.98 6.54 22.11
CA LEU A 301 -22.96 5.60 21.66
C LEU A 301 -23.28 4.18 22.13
N GLY A 302 -23.85 4.04 23.34
CA GLY A 302 -24.30 2.75 23.88
C GLY A 302 -25.49 2.17 23.12
N THR A 303 -26.46 2.98 22.67
CA THR A 303 -27.56 2.49 21.82
C THR A 303 -27.08 2.12 20.42
N LEU A 304 -26.17 2.90 19.83
CA LEU A 304 -25.54 2.58 18.54
C LEU A 304 -24.69 1.31 18.63
N GLN A 305 -23.91 1.15 19.71
CA GLN A 305 -23.11 -0.04 19.95
C GLN A 305 -24.01 -1.28 20.10
N ARG A 306 -25.13 -1.17 20.85
CA ARG A 306 -26.11 -2.26 20.96
C ARG A 306 -26.75 -2.60 19.63
N SER A 307 -27.13 -1.61 18.81
CA SER A 307 -27.76 -1.87 17.50
C SER A 307 -26.78 -2.49 16.50
N ILE A 308 -25.52 -2.01 16.47
CA ILE A 308 -24.45 -2.60 15.65
C ILE A 308 -24.10 -4.00 16.16
N GLY A 309 -24.02 -4.21 17.47
CA GLY A 309 -23.80 -5.53 18.08
C GLY A 309 -24.91 -6.52 17.71
N LEU A 310 -26.17 -6.07 17.72
CA LEU A 310 -27.32 -6.88 17.32
C LEU A 310 -27.30 -7.22 15.81
N LEU A 311 -26.91 -6.26 14.96
CA LEU A 311 -26.67 -6.50 13.54
C LEU A 311 -25.53 -7.50 13.30
N GLY A 312 -24.40 -7.31 13.99
CA GLY A 312 -23.26 -8.20 13.94
C GLY A 312 -23.61 -9.62 14.38
N TYR A 313 -24.41 -9.75 15.44
CA TYR A 313 -24.96 -11.03 15.88
C TYR A 313 -25.86 -11.65 14.81
N GLY A 314 -26.72 -10.88 14.15
CA GLY A 314 -27.55 -11.35 13.04
C GLY A 314 -26.71 -11.89 11.87
N ILE A 315 -25.65 -11.16 11.47
CA ILE A 315 -24.73 -11.58 10.41
C ILE A 315 -23.98 -12.86 10.82
N ALA A 316 -23.48 -12.92 12.05
CA ALA A 316 -22.80 -14.11 12.58
C ALA A 316 -23.73 -15.32 12.63
N LEU A 317 -25.00 -15.13 13.01
CA LEU A 317 -26.03 -16.17 13.02
C LEU A 317 -26.29 -16.70 11.60
N VAL A 318 -26.45 -15.81 10.62
CA VAL A 318 -26.62 -16.18 9.21
C VAL A 318 -25.37 -16.91 8.69
N GLY A 319 -24.18 -16.43 9.03
CA GLY A 319 -22.92 -17.08 8.67
C GLY A 319 -22.78 -18.48 9.27
N TYR A 320 -23.14 -18.65 10.54
CA TYR A 320 -23.15 -19.96 11.21
C TYR A 320 -24.20 -20.89 10.59
N ALA A 321 -25.40 -20.39 10.31
CA ALA A 321 -26.44 -21.15 9.63
C ALA A 321 -26.01 -21.59 8.23
N LEU A 322 -25.37 -20.71 7.45
CA LEU A 322 -24.86 -21.04 6.12
C LEU A 322 -23.72 -22.06 6.19
N THR A 323 -22.78 -21.89 7.12
CA THR A 323 -21.66 -22.83 7.33
C THR A 323 -22.17 -24.19 7.76
N THR A 324 -23.17 -24.23 8.64
CA THR A 324 -23.88 -25.45 9.05
C THR A 324 -24.61 -26.09 7.87
N LEU A 325 -25.29 -25.30 7.04
CA LEU A 325 -25.98 -25.78 5.85
C LEU A 325 -25.02 -26.39 4.83
N ILE A 326 -23.90 -25.72 4.56
CA ILE A 326 -22.83 -26.22 3.67
C ILE A 326 -22.23 -27.51 4.25
N SER A 327 -21.98 -27.54 5.56
CA SER A 327 -21.44 -28.73 6.24
C SER A 327 -22.44 -29.90 6.17
N LEU A 328 -23.73 -29.64 6.36
CA LEU A 328 -24.80 -30.62 6.24
C LEU A 328 -24.92 -31.14 4.80
N LEU A 329 -24.81 -30.25 3.80
CA LEU A 329 -24.81 -30.60 2.38
C LEU A 329 -23.57 -31.41 2.00
N ALA A 330 -22.41 -31.14 2.63
CA ALA A 330 -21.18 -31.91 2.44
C ALA A 330 -21.22 -33.29 3.13
N VAL A 331 -21.93 -33.42 4.25
CA VAL A 331 -22.14 -34.70 4.96
C VAL A 331 -23.22 -35.56 4.30
N LEU A 332 -24.20 -34.96 3.61
CA LEU A 332 -25.27 -35.66 2.89
C LEU A 332 -24.75 -36.75 1.91
N PRO A 333 -23.77 -36.51 1.02
CA PRO A 333 -23.22 -37.55 0.16
C PRO A 333 -22.49 -38.64 0.96
N LEU A 334 -21.81 -38.30 2.07
CA LEU A 334 -21.22 -39.31 2.96
C LEU A 334 -22.28 -40.20 3.61
N LEU A 335 -23.41 -39.62 4.05
CA LEU A 335 -24.53 -40.37 4.60
C LEU A 335 -25.21 -41.26 3.54
N LEU A 336 -25.39 -40.75 2.32
CA LEU A 336 -25.90 -41.52 1.18
C LEU A 336 -24.97 -42.68 0.83
N ILE A 337 -23.64 -42.46 0.78
CA ILE A 337 -22.65 -43.52 0.57
C ILE A 337 -22.68 -44.54 1.71
N SER A 338 -22.78 -44.09 2.97
CA SER A 338 -22.88 -44.98 4.14
C SER A 338 -24.12 -45.86 4.08
N TRP A 339 -25.27 -45.26 3.70
CA TRP A 339 -26.55 -45.95 3.54
C TRP A 339 -26.52 -46.95 2.36
N LEU A 340 -25.98 -46.54 1.20
CA LEU A 340 -25.86 -47.39 0.01
C LEU A 340 -24.84 -48.53 0.20
N SER A 341 -23.80 -48.31 1.01
CA SER A 341 -22.79 -49.32 1.34
C SER A 341 -23.31 -50.40 2.30
N GLY A 342 -24.56 -50.31 2.76
CA GLY A 342 -25.19 -51.36 3.57
C GLY A 342 -24.49 -51.64 4.90
N ARG A 343 -23.64 -50.72 5.38
CA ARG A 343 -23.05 -50.83 6.71
C ARG A 343 -24.09 -50.42 7.73
N SER A 344 -25.04 -51.31 8.01
CA SER A 344 -25.84 -51.23 9.23
C SER A 344 -24.86 -51.14 10.39
N ALA A 345 -24.94 -50.04 11.15
CA ALA A 345 -24.27 -49.95 12.43
C ALA A 345 -24.86 -51.05 13.33
N THR A 346 -24.25 -52.23 13.31
CA THR A 346 -24.48 -53.26 14.31
C THR A 346 -24.26 -52.60 15.65
N SER A 347 -25.33 -52.51 16.42
CA SER A 347 -25.30 -52.19 17.84
C SER A 347 -24.28 -53.12 18.48
N THR A 348 -23.11 -52.57 18.76
CA THR A 348 -22.11 -53.23 19.58
C THR A 348 -22.72 -53.35 20.98
N ALA A 349 -22.97 -54.58 21.42
CA ALA A 349 -22.76 -54.96 22.81
C ALA A 349 -21.46 -54.29 23.33
N PRO A 350 -21.27 -54.03 24.64
CA PRO A 350 -19.99 -53.54 25.13
C PRO A 350 -18.90 -54.58 24.81
N LEU A 351 -18.36 -54.48 23.61
CA LEU A 351 -17.12 -55.06 23.17
C LEU A 351 -16.10 -54.43 24.09
N ASP A 352 -15.27 -55.26 24.72
CA ASP A 352 -13.91 -54.86 25.04
C ASP A 352 -13.40 -54.12 23.80
N LEU A 353 -13.30 -52.79 23.92
CA LEU A 353 -12.84 -51.94 22.84
C LEU A 353 -11.54 -52.59 22.38
N PRO A 354 -11.44 -53.12 21.14
CA PRO A 354 -10.14 -53.47 20.63
C PRO A 354 -9.34 -52.20 20.80
N GLN A 355 -8.27 -52.26 21.60
CA GLN A 355 -7.35 -51.15 21.75
C GLN A 355 -7.07 -50.73 20.32
N PHE A 356 -7.59 -49.55 19.92
CA PHE A 356 -7.22 -49.00 18.64
C PHE A 356 -5.69 -49.01 18.70
N PRO A 357 -4.99 -49.75 17.82
CA PRO A 357 -3.55 -49.60 17.76
C PRO A 357 -3.31 -48.09 17.71
N PRO A 358 -2.43 -47.56 18.58
CA PRO A 358 -2.21 -46.13 18.67
C PRO A 358 -2.13 -45.59 17.24
N PRO A 359 -2.84 -44.48 16.93
CA PRO A 359 -2.86 -43.94 15.58
C PRO A 359 -1.42 -43.97 15.07
N PRO A 360 -1.15 -44.66 13.93
CA PRO A 360 0.22 -44.87 13.48
C PRO A 360 0.93 -43.54 13.58
N ASP A 361 2.06 -43.52 14.30
CA ASP A 361 2.80 -42.30 14.61
C ASP A 361 2.74 -41.41 13.36
N ALA A 362 2.13 -40.23 13.51
CA ALA A 362 1.88 -39.34 12.39
C ALA A 362 3.13 -39.35 11.53
N PRO A 363 3.04 -39.75 10.23
CA PRO A 363 4.21 -40.03 9.43
C PRO A 363 5.17 -38.86 9.62
N PRO A 364 6.44 -39.13 9.99
CA PRO A 364 7.38 -38.09 10.40
C PRO A 364 7.27 -36.98 9.37
N PRO A 365 7.04 -35.72 9.81
CA PRO A 365 6.62 -34.62 8.95
C PRO A 365 7.47 -34.70 7.70
N ALA A 366 6.82 -35.02 6.57
CA ALA A 366 7.52 -35.40 5.36
C ALA A 366 8.60 -34.35 5.14
N VAL A 367 9.86 -34.77 5.27
CA VAL A 367 11.01 -33.88 5.15
C VAL A 367 11.02 -33.49 3.70
N TYR A 368 10.32 -32.38 3.42
CA TYR A 368 10.13 -31.90 2.07
C TYR A 368 11.49 -31.46 1.60
N GLU A 369 12.17 -32.29 0.81
CA GLU A 369 13.47 -31.93 0.26
C GLU A 369 13.25 -30.67 -0.60
N PRO A 370 13.82 -29.52 -0.20
CA PRO A 370 13.52 -28.28 -0.88
C PRO A 370 14.06 -28.34 -2.31
N SER A 371 13.19 -28.08 -3.27
CA SER A 371 13.53 -28.07 -4.70
C SER A 371 14.34 -26.82 -5.04
N LEU A 372 15.64 -26.84 -4.73
CA LEU A 372 16.57 -25.71 -4.95
C LEU A 372 16.53 -25.20 -6.40
N GLY A 373 16.33 -26.09 -7.38
CA GLY A 373 16.22 -25.72 -8.80
C GLY A 373 15.01 -24.83 -9.10
N ALA A 374 13.82 -25.18 -8.60
CA ALA A 374 12.60 -24.39 -8.82
C ALA A 374 12.71 -23.01 -8.15
N SER A 375 13.24 -22.98 -6.93
CA SER A 375 13.50 -21.72 -6.21
C SER A 375 14.49 -20.83 -6.96
N LEU A 376 15.60 -21.38 -7.47
CA LEU A 376 16.60 -20.60 -8.20
C LEU A 376 16.04 -19.98 -9.49
N ILE A 377 15.23 -20.74 -10.24
CA ILE A 377 14.55 -20.23 -11.45
C ILE A 377 13.58 -19.10 -11.06
N PHE A 378 12.76 -19.29 -10.03
CA PHE A 378 11.82 -18.28 -9.55
C PHE A 378 12.53 -16.97 -9.17
N TRP A 379 13.58 -17.06 -8.34
CA TRP A 379 14.32 -15.88 -7.90
C TRP A 379 15.06 -15.19 -9.04
N THR A 380 15.56 -15.94 -10.03
CA THR A 380 16.16 -15.36 -11.23
C THR A 380 15.14 -14.57 -12.04
N CYS A 381 13.93 -15.12 -12.24
CA CYS A 381 12.83 -14.42 -12.92
C CYS A 381 12.39 -13.17 -12.14
N MET A 382 12.21 -13.28 -10.82
CA MET A 382 11.85 -12.15 -9.96
C MET A 382 12.92 -11.06 -9.95
N ALA A 383 14.21 -11.43 -9.91
CA ALA A 383 15.31 -10.48 -9.98
C ALA A 383 15.35 -9.75 -11.33
N LEU A 384 15.10 -10.46 -12.44
CA LEU A 384 15.05 -9.86 -13.77
C LEU A 384 13.87 -8.87 -13.89
N LEU A 385 12.69 -9.24 -13.40
CA LEU A 385 11.53 -8.34 -13.33
C LEU A 385 11.81 -7.11 -12.46
N ALA A 386 12.46 -7.29 -11.30
CA ALA A 386 12.83 -6.20 -10.42
C ALA A 386 13.82 -5.23 -11.08
N ILE A 387 14.87 -5.76 -11.73
CA ILE A 387 15.85 -4.96 -12.49
C ILE A 387 15.15 -4.19 -13.60
N TYR A 388 14.25 -4.85 -14.34
CA TYR A 388 13.49 -4.22 -15.40
C TYR A 388 12.62 -3.06 -14.87
N ALA A 389 11.83 -3.30 -13.81
CA ALA A 389 10.99 -2.28 -13.19
C ALA A 389 11.82 -1.08 -12.68
N VAL A 390 12.92 -1.33 -11.97
CA VAL A 390 13.82 -0.28 -11.49
C VAL A 390 14.45 0.49 -12.65
N SER A 391 14.86 -0.20 -13.72
CA SER A 391 15.45 0.46 -14.89
C SER A 391 14.47 1.45 -15.54
N ILE A 392 13.18 1.10 -15.61
CA ILE A 392 12.14 1.99 -16.12
C ILE A 392 11.96 3.20 -15.21
N VAL A 393 11.88 2.99 -13.89
CA VAL A 393 11.70 4.10 -12.92
C VAL A 393 12.88 5.07 -12.99
N VAL A 394 14.11 4.54 -13.08
CA VAL A 394 15.35 5.32 -13.19
C VAL A 394 15.40 6.12 -14.50
N GLN A 395 15.09 5.49 -15.63
CA GLN A 395 15.06 6.15 -16.94
C GLN A 395 14.04 7.29 -16.98
N ARG A 396 12.91 7.14 -16.28
CA ARG A 396 11.83 8.13 -16.27
C ARG A 396 12.07 9.31 -15.35
N ASN A 397 12.84 9.14 -14.29
CA ASN A 397 13.02 10.17 -13.26
C ASN A 397 14.48 10.63 -13.18
N PRO A 398 15.03 11.31 -14.22
CA PRO A 398 16.42 11.76 -14.20
C PRO A 398 16.68 12.79 -13.08
N ALA A 399 15.64 13.47 -12.60
CA ALA A 399 15.73 14.35 -11.43
C ALA A 399 15.92 13.55 -10.12
N LEU A 400 15.24 12.41 -9.98
CA LEU A 400 15.36 11.53 -8.83
C LEU A 400 16.73 10.84 -8.83
N VAL A 401 17.21 10.43 -10.00
CA VAL A 401 18.59 9.98 -10.19
C VAL A 401 19.56 11.06 -9.77
N ARG A 402 19.43 12.29 -10.28
CA ARG A 402 20.28 13.42 -9.88
C ARG A 402 20.22 13.70 -8.39
N ALA A 403 19.05 13.66 -7.76
CA ALA A 403 18.90 13.85 -6.33
C ALA A 403 19.60 12.74 -5.52
N LEU A 404 19.43 11.48 -5.92
CA LEU A 404 20.10 10.33 -5.33
C LEU A 404 21.62 10.35 -5.54
N THR A 405 22.10 10.74 -6.72
CA THR A 405 23.53 10.71 -7.06
C THR A 405 24.25 11.96 -6.59
N GLN A 406 23.65 13.14 -6.59
CA GLN A 406 24.34 14.39 -6.22
C GLN A 406 24.28 14.70 -4.72
N ARG A 407 23.25 14.23 -4.00
CA ARG A 407 23.08 14.54 -2.57
C ARG A 407 22.93 13.30 -1.67
N GLY A 408 23.01 12.08 -2.20
CA GLY A 408 22.36 10.94 -1.55
C GLY A 408 23.24 9.96 -0.74
N PRO A 409 22.71 9.46 0.41
CA PRO A 409 23.26 8.33 1.19
C PRO A 409 23.31 7.01 0.40
N ILE A 410 22.69 6.92 -0.77
CA ILE A 410 22.83 5.77 -1.68
C ILE A 410 24.21 5.70 -2.29
N MET A 411 24.88 6.82 -2.56
CA MET A 411 26.27 6.75 -3.03
C MET A 411 27.21 6.33 -1.90
N TRP A 412 26.88 6.67 -0.65
CA TRP A 412 27.53 6.13 0.53
C TRP A 412 27.25 4.62 0.69
N LEU A 413 26.00 4.18 0.51
CA LEU A 413 25.60 2.77 0.58
C LEU A 413 26.24 1.95 -0.54
N LEU A 414 26.24 2.44 -1.78
CA LEU A 414 26.89 1.82 -2.94
C LEU A 414 28.41 1.79 -2.80
N LYS A 415 29.03 2.82 -2.20
CA LYS A 415 30.45 2.74 -1.81
C LYS A 415 30.69 1.64 -0.78
N ARG A 416 29.82 1.53 0.22
CA ARG A 416 29.92 0.51 1.28
C ARG A 416 29.66 -0.90 0.75
N LEU A 417 28.67 -1.06 -0.11
CA LEU A 417 28.37 -2.32 -0.81
C LEU A 417 29.48 -2.68 -1.79
N GLY A 418 30.01 -1.70 -2.52
CA GLY A 418 31.14 -1.88 -3.43
C GLY A 418 32.43 -2.28 -2.71
N TRP A 419 32.64 -1.78 -1.48
CA TRP A 419 33.71 -2.25 -0.61
C TRP A 419 33.48 -3.71 -0.20
N LEU A 420 32.27 -4.05 0.26
CA LEU A 420 31.88 -5.42 0.60
C LEU A 420 32.03 -6.39 -0.60
N TRP A 421 31.70 -5.93 -1.81
CA TRP A 421 31.76 -6.74 -3.03
C TRP A 421 33.18 -6.96 -3.54
N ARG A 422 34.09 -6.01 -3.27
CA ARG A 422 35.53 -6.22 -3.49
C ARG A 422 36.07 -7.28 -2.54
N ASP A 423 35.65 -7.24 -1.28
CA ASP A 423 36.01 -8.25 -0.29
C ASP A 423 35.46 -9.64 -0.64
N THR A 424 34.21 -9.75 -1.12
CA THR A 424 33.67 -11.05 -1.55
C THR A 424 34.36 -11.59 -2.80
N ARG A 425 34.78 -10.74 -3.75
CA ARG A 425 35.61 -11.17 -4.88
C ARG A 425 36.99 -11.63 -4.45
N ALA A 426 37.61 -10.96 -3.49
CA ALA A 426 38.88 -11.40 -2.91
C ALA A 426 38.73 -12.76 -2.21
N TRP A 427 37.64 -12.94 -1.45
CA TRP A 427 37.30 -14.21 -0.81
C TRP A 427 37.02 -15.33 -1.82
N ALA A 428 36.28 -15.06 -2.90
CA ALA A 428 36.01 -16.01 -3.96
C ALA A 428 37.30 -16.41 -4.69
N GLY A 429 38.21 -15.47 -4.92
CA GLY A 429 39.55 -15.73 -5.46
C GLY A 429 40.35 -16.65 -4.55
N GLN A 430 40.41 -16.35 -3.25
CA GLN A 430 41.10 -17.18 -2.26
C GLN A 430 40.48 -18.58 -2.12
N ALA A 431 39.15 -18.69 -2.18
CA ALA A 431 38.46 -19.97 -2.16
C ALA A 431 38.76 -20.80 -3.42
N ALA A 432 38.80 -20.16 -4.59
CA ALA A 432 39.18 -20.81 -5.85
C ALA A 432 40.65 -21.25 -5.84
N GLU A 433 41.57 -20.45 -5.29
CA GLU A 433 42.98 -20.84 -5.13
C GLU A 433 43.17 -21.97 -4.11
N ARG A 434 42.40 -21.97 -3.01
CA ARG A 434 42.38 -23.11 -2.08
C ARG A 434 41.84 -24.37 -2.74
N ALA A 435 40.74 -24.27 -3.49
CA ALA A 435 40.20 -25.41 -4.23
C ALA A 435 41.21 -25.93 -5.28
N ARG A 436 41.86 -25.03 -6.03
CA ARG A 436 42.91 -25.39 -6.99
C ARG A 436 44.13 -25.99 -6.32
N SER A 437 44.60 -25.49 -5.18
CA SER A 437 45.76 -26.06 -4.47
C SER A 437 45.45 -27.40 -3.80
N LEU A 438 44.21 -27.65 -3.40
CA LEU A 438 43.75 -28.97 -2.95
C LEU A 438 43.65 -29.96 -4.12
N LEU A 439 43.21 -29.51 -5.30
CA LEU A 439 43.16 -30.33 -6.51
C LEU A 439 44.55 -30.53 -7.15
N ALA A 440 45.44 -29.55 -7.03
CA ALA A 440 46.80 -29.56 -7.54
C ALA A 440 47.80 -30.18 -6.56
N ARG A 441 47.38 -30.55 -5.33
CA ARG A 441 48.18 -31.43 -4.48
C ARG A 441 48.31 -32.74 -5.24
N PRO A 442 49.48 -33.08 -5.82
CA PRO A 442 49.65 -34.37 -6.43
C PRO A 442 49.38 -35.39 -5.33
N VAL A 443 48.54 -36.39 -5.62
CA VAL A 443 48.33 -37.53 -4.73
C VAL A 443 49.72 -38.08 -4.45
N ALA A 444 50.28 -37.71 -3.29
CA ALA A 444 51.57 -38.19 -2.87
C ALA A 444 51.41 -39.69 -2.77
N THR A 445 51.90 -40.41 -3.78
CA THR A 445 52.07 -41.85 -3.77
C THR A 445 52.89 -42.12 -2.53
N ARG A 446 52.18 -42.45 -1.45
CA ARG A 446 52.73 -42.85 -0.17
C ARG A 446 53.50 -44.12 -0.48
N GLN A 447 54.79 -43.97 -0.81
CA GLN A 447 55.74 -45.06 -0.91
C GLN A 447 55.77 -45.68 0.48
N ARG A 448 54.91 -46.68 0.64
CA ARG A 448 54.89 -47.61 1.76
C ARG A 448 56.28 -48.24 1.74
N ARG A 449 57.21 -47.69 2.52
CA ARG A 449 58.42 -48.42 2.91
C ARG A 449 57.92 -49.64 3.66
N ILE A 450 57.89 -50.77 2.97
CA ILE A 450 57.64 -52.07 3.55
C ILE A 450 58.80 -52.31 4.54
N PRO A 451 58.55 -52.42 5.85
CA PRO A 451 59.60 -52.77 6.79
C PRO A 451 60.09 -54.18 6.42
N SER A 452 61.37 -54.28 6.08
CA SER A 452 62.01 -55.56 5.80
C SER A 452 61.96 -56.44 7.05
N LEU A 453 61.14 -57.50 7.01
CA LEU A 453 61.12 -58.57 7.99
C LEU A 453 62.51 -59.24 8.02
N ARG A 454 63.28 -59.00 9.09
CA ARG A 454 64.48 -59.78 9.42
C ARG A 454 64.03 -61.15 9.94
N LEU A 455 63.99 -62.14 9.05
CA LEU A 455 64.00 -63.56 9.41
C LEU A 455 65.47 -63.98 9.59
N GLY A 456 65.87 -64.26 10.82
CA GLY A 456 67.24 -64.72 11.09
C GLY A 456 67.48 -64.98 12.57
N ARG A 457 66.92 -66.07 13.10
CA ARG A 457 67.46 -66.87 14.21
C ARG A 457 66.59 -68.12 14.42
N LEU A 458 66.97 -69.18 13.72
CA LEU A 458 66.79 -70.57 14.15
C LEU A 458 68.12 -71.26 13.84
N ALA A 459 68.97 -71.36 14.87
CA ALA A 459 70.03 -72.33 15.07
C ALA A 459 70.40 -72.27 16.56
#